data_AF-A0A0F5LTR6-F1
#
_entry.id   AF-A0A0F5LTR6-F1
#
_cell.length_a   1.000
_cell.length_b   1.000
_cell.length_c   1.000
_cell.angle_alpha   90.00
_cell.angle_beta   90.00
_cell.angle_gamma   90.00
#
_symmetry.space_group_name_H-M   'P 1'
#
loop_
_entity.id
_entity.type
_entity.pdbx_description
1 polymer ?
#
loop_
_entity_poly.entity_id
_entity_poly.type
_entity_poly.pdbx_seq_one_letter_code
_entity_poly.pdbx_strand_id
1 'polypeptide(L)'
;MDALSDDAGISAAQAAGVHLTSPSRVVYPGQGLTKAELVAYYAAVAEQMLPVIANRPLSLLRCPQGQAAPCFFQKHDTGGFPDNMKTMRIAEKDGDIESYFYIDDRAGLIAGTQMNVLEWHLWGSRIGDIEKPERVVFDIDPDEGLDFAKVRTAALDIGKELGAWGLESYPMITGGKGIHVIAPLLPTTEWPEVKGFCKTFAQRLADREPERFTATMSKAKRAGKLFIDYLRNERGATAIAPWSPRARPGAPVAVPLTWDELHKVKSANQFGLADAIVRASKPNPWRDYFSTTQSITKAMWSAVDGPKT
;
A
#
# COMPACT_ATOMS: atom_id res chain seq x y z
N MET A 1 28.36 8.00 7.11
CA MET A 1 28.03 7.96 5.67
C MET A 1 26.57 8.29 5.56
N ASP A 2 26.21 9.24 4.70
CA ASP A 2 24.82 9.55 4.41
C ASP A 2 24.14 8.29 3.84
N ALA A 3 23.04 7.86 4.46
CA ALA A 3 22.34 6.64 4.05
C ALA A 3 21.66 6.82 2.67
N LEU A 4 21.50 8.07 2.23
CA LEU A 4 20.87 8.44 0.97
C LEU A 4 21.91 9.17 0.09
N SER A 5 22.74 8.41 -0.61
CA SER A 5 23.73 8.94 -1.55
C SER A 5 23.84 8.06 -2.81
N ASP A 6 24.36 8.65 -3.89
CA ASP A 6 24.64 7.91 -5.14
C ASP A 6 25.56 6.71 -4.88
N ASP A 7 26.64 6.90 -4.12
CA ASP A 7 27.61 5.84 -3.80
C ASP A 7 26.97 4.69 -3.01
N ALA A 8 26.12 5.01 -2.02
CA ALA A 8 25.40 4.00 -1.26
C ALA A 8 24.45 3.20 -2.17
N GLY A 9 23.78 3.88 -3.09
CA GLY A 9 22.88 3.27 -4.07
C GLY A 9 23.59 2.35 -5.06
N ILE A 10 24.70 2.83 -5.63
CA ILE A 10 25.53 2.05 -6.56
C ILE A 10 26.10 0.81 -5.86
N SER A 11 26.63 0.98 -4.64
CA SER A 11 27.16 -0.13 -3.84
C SER A 11 26.07 -1.15 -3.50
N ALA A 12 24.86 -0.69 -3.17
CA ALA A 12 23.71 -1.54 -2.92
C ALA A 12 23.28 -2.34 -4.17
N ALA A 13 23.29 -1.71 -5.35
CA ALA A 13 22.96 -2.39 -6.60
C ALA A 13 24.00 -3.46 -6.96
N GLN A 14 25.30 -3.14 -6.81
CA GLN A 14 26.40 -4.09 -7.01
C GLN A 14 26.29 -5.29 -6.07
N ALA A 15 26.05 -5.05 -4.78
CA ALA A 15 25.88 -6.11 -3.79
C ALA A 15 24.66 -7.02 -4.09
N ALA A 16 23.64 -6.48 -4.75
CA ALA A 16 22.46 -7.22 -5.18
C ALA A 16 22.59 -7.85 -6.58
N GLY A 17 23.74 -7.69 -7.26
CA GLY A 17 23.95 -8.19 -8.62
C GLY A 17 23.12 -7.49 -9.70
N VAL A 18 22.59 -6.30 -9.44
CA VAL A 18 21.75 -5.55 -10.38
C VAL A 18 22.55 -4.46 -11.08
N HIS A 19 22.55 -4.46 -12.42
CA HIS A 19 23.18 -3.40 -13.19
C HIS A 19 22.31 -2.13 -13.23
N LEU A 20 22.83 -1.04 -12.62
CA LEU A 20 22.17 0.26 -12.61
C LEU A 20 22.72 1.15 -13.74
N THR A 21 21.87 1.50 -14.71
CA THR A 21 22.21 2.49 -15.75
C THR A 21 21.87 3.90 -15.27
N SER A 22 22.51 4.97 -15.76
CA SER A 22 22.14 6.36 -15.40
C SER A 22 21.87 6.60 -13.89
N PRO A 23 22.78 6.21 -12.98
CA PRO A 23 22.56 6.28 -11.53
C PRO A 23 22.21 7.69 -11.04
N SER A 24 22.92 8.71 -11.54
CA SER A 24 22.74 10.11 -11.16
C SER A 24 21.55 10.80 -11.86
N ARG A 25 20.71 10.05 -12.58
CA ARG A 25 19.49 10.61 -13.19
C ARG A 25 18.52 11.02 -12.08
N VAL A 26 18.12 12.29 -12.08
CA VAL A 26 17.14 12.82 -11.13
C VAL A 26 15.76 12.22 -11.40
N VAL A 27 15.16 11.63 -10.36
CA VAL A 27 13.82 11.02 -10.38
C VAL A 27 12.80 11.84 -9.60
N TYR A 28 13.22 12.63 -8.60
CA TYR A 28 12.39 13.66 -7.97
C TYR A 28 13.04 15.05 -8.08
N PRO A 29 12.68 15.84 -9.10
CA PRO A 29 13.33 17.13 -9.37
C PRO A 29 13.28 18.13 -8.22
N GLY A 30 12.18 18.18 -7.47
CA GLY A 30 12.01 19.13 -6.36
C GLY A 30 12.98 18.91 -5.19
N GLN A 31 13.55 17.72 -5.06
CA GLN A 31 14.51 17.35 -4.01
C GLN A 31 15.91 17.11 -4.58
N GLY A 32 16.06 17.07 -5.91
CA GLY A 32 17.28 16.61 -6.57
C GLY A 32 17.53 15.11 -6.46
N LEU A 33 16.57 14.31 -5.96
CA LEU A 33 16.82 12.89 -5.67
C LEU A 33 17.12 12.10 -6.95
N THR A 34 18.24 11.39 -6.94
CA THR A 34 18.68 10.56 -8.05
C THR A 34 18.08 9.15 -8.00
N LYS A 35 18.25 8.40 -9.10
CA LYS A 35 17.89 6.99 -9.14
C LYS A 35 18.74 6.17 -8.16
N ALA A 36 20.03 6.47 -8.04
CA ALA A 36 20.91 5.77 -7.11
C ALA A 36 20.52 6.04 -5.65
N GLU A 37 20.17 7.27 -5.28
CA GLU A 37 19.64 7.57 -3.96
C GLU A 37 18.33 6.82 -3.67
N LEU A 38 17.45 6.68 -4.66
CA LEU A 38 16.25 5.86 -4.52
C LEU A 38 16.59 4.36 -4.32
N VAL A 39 17.64 3.85 -4.95
CA VAL A 39 18.17 2.50 -4.67
C VAL A 39 18.72 2.40 -3.25
N ALA A 40 19.46 3.41 -2.77
CA ALA A 40 19.97 3.47 -1.41
C ALA A 40 18.83 3.44 -0.39
N TYR A 41 17.74 4.17 -0.66
CA TYR A 41 16.52 4.13 0.13
C TYR A 41 15.93 2.72 0.23
N TYR A 42 15.68 2.05 -0.90
CA TYR A 42 15.11 0.70 -0.87
C TYR A 42 16.02 -0.31 -0.17
N ALA A 43 17.33 -0.16 -0.34
CA ALA A 43 18.31 -0.95 0.39
C ALA A 43 18.19 -0.78 1.91
N ALA A 44 17.97 0.45 2.39
CA ALA A 44 17.87 0.77 3.81
C ALA A 44 16.54 0.34 4.44
N VAL A 45 15.43 0.31 3.69
CA VAL A 45 14.11 -0.10 4.20
C VAL A 45 13.73 -1.55 3.89
N ALA A 46 14.57 -2.28 3.14
CA ALA A 46 14.28 -3.63 2.64
C ALA A 46 13.83 -4.60 3.74
N GLU A 47 14.49 -4.60 4.91
CA GLU A 47 14.14 -5.50 6.02
C GLU A 47 12.71 -5.29 6.54
N GLN A 48 12.22 -4.04 6.53
CA GLN A 48 10.86 -3.70 6.95
C GLN A 48 9.84 -3.87 5.81
N MET A 49 10.27 -3.67 4.56
CA MET A 49 9.39 -3.69 3.39
C MET A 49 9.14 -5.10 2.86
N LEU A 50 10.17 -5.94 2.78
CA LEU A 50 10.10 -7.28 2.17
C LEU A 50 9.04 -8.20 2.79
N PRO A 51 8.89 -8.29 4.13
CA PRO A 51 7.85 -9.12 4.74
C PRO A 51 6.43 -8.80 4.23
N VAL A 52 6.18 -7.54 3.85
CA VAL A 52 4.88 -7.11 3.31
C VAL A 52 4.77 -7.31 1.80
N ILE A 53 5.79 -6.90 1.02
CA ILE A 53 5.69 -6.83 -0.46
C ILE A 53 6.05 -8.13 -1.16
N ALA A 54 6.94 -8.94 -0.59
CA ALA A 54 7.46 -10.13 -1.25
C ALA A 54 6.35 -11.13 -1.57
N ASN A 55 6.50 -11.87 -2.67
CA ASN A 55 5.59 -12.94 -3.07
C ASN A 55 4.12 -12.50 -3.22
N ARG A 56 3.91 -11.25 -3.64
CA ARG A 56 2.59 -10.72 -4.01
C ARG A 56 2.59 -10.26 -5.46
N PRO A 57 1.49 -10.46 -6.20
CA PRO A 57 1.31 -9.77 -7.47
C PRO A 57 1.34 -8.25 -7.28
N LEU A 58 2.02 -7.54 -8.19
CA LEU A 58 2.31 -6.12 -8.11
C LEU A 58 1.72 -5.36 -9.29
N SER A 59 1.30 -4.12 -9.02
CA SER A 59 1.12 -3.08 -10.02
C SER A 59 2.15 -1.98 -9.74
N LEU A 60 2.83 -1.54 -10.79
CA LEU A 60 3.96 -0.64 -10.69
C LEU A 60 3.56 0.73 -11.25
N LEU A 61 3.79 1.82 -10.53
CA LEU A 61 3.78 3.15 -11.15
C LEU A 61 5.20 3.47 -11.61
N ARG A 62 5.40 3.53 -12.92
CA ARG A 62 6.69 3.80 -13.55
C ARG A 62 6.75 5.22 -14.08
N CYS A 63 7.85 5.92 -13.81
CA CYS A 63 8.10 7.29 -14.24
C CYS A 63 9.47 7.37 -14.94
N PRO A 64 9.58 6.98 -16.22
CA PRO A 64 10.86 6.87 -16.93
C PRO A 64 11.67 8.17 -16.99
N GLN A 65 10.98 9.31 -17.02
CA GLN A 65 11.59 10.65 -17.05
C GLN A 65 11.55 11.35 -15.68
N GLY A 66 11.23 10.62 -14.61
CA GLY A 66 11.07 11.17 -13.27
C GLY A 66 9.64 11.61 -12.96
N GLN A 67 9.39 11.94 -11.69
CA GLN A 67 8.08 12.14 -11.10
C GLN A 67 7.28 13.30 -11.73
N ALA A 68 7.96 14.33 -12.22
CA ALA A 68 7.32 15.52 -12.80
C ALA A 68 6.85 15.32 -14.26
N ALA A 69 7.20 14.18 -14.88
CA ALA A 69 6.82 13.82 -16.24
C ALA A 69 5.70 12.75 -16.22
N PRO A 70 5.08 12.44 -17.37
CA PRO A 70 4.06 11.39 -17.43
C PRO A 70 4.57 10.05 -16.87
N CYS A 71 3.82 9.53 -15.90
CA CYS A 71 3.98 8.20 -15.35
C CYS A 71 2.85 7.29 -15.85
N PHE A 72 3.06 5.98 -15.79
CA PHE A 72 2.05 5.01 -16.16
C PHE A 72 2.02 3.83 -15.19
N PHE A 73 0.82 3.30 -14.97
CA PHE A 73 0.62 2.07 -14.22
C PHE A 73 0.88 0.88 -15.13
N GLN A 74 1.71 -0.05 -14.68
CA GLN A 74 2.01 -1.28 -15.37
C GLN A 74 1.72 -2.48 -14.46
N LYS A 75 0.79 -3.31 -14.91
CA LYS A 75 0.43 -4.57 -14.24
C LYS A 75 1.18 -5.75 -14.82
N HIS A 76 1.34 -5.73 -16.14
CA HIS A 76 1.80 -6.86 -16.93
C HIS A 76 3.21 -6.67 -17.43
N ASP A 77 3.97 -7.76 -17.44
CA ASP A 77 5.28 -7.82 -18.08
C ASP A 77 5.14 -7.81 -19.59
N THR A 78 5.77 -6.82 -20.22
CA THR A 78 5.83 -6.63 -21.67
C THR A 78 7.22 -6.98 -22.24
N GLY A 79 8.08 -7.60 -21.43
CA GLY A 79 9.47 -7.91 -21.76
C GLY A 79 10.46 -6.80 -21.38
N GLY A 80 11.73 -7.17 -21.24
CA GLY A 80 12.84 -6.24 -20.98
C GLY A 80 13.08 -5.89 -19.51
N PHE A 81 12.45 -6.61 -18.58
CA PHE A 81 12.72 -6.49 -17.14
C PHE A 81 13.87 -7.41 -16.71
N PRO A 82 14.67 -7.02 -15.70
CA PRO A 82 15.68 -7.91 -15.11
C PRO A 82 15.03 -9.15 -14.46
N ASP A 83 15.71 -10.29 -14.46
CA ASP A 83 15.18 -11.56 -13.92
C ASP A 83 14.75 -11.49 -12.44
N ASN A 84 15.28 -10.54 -11.68
CA ASN A 84 14.87 -10.29 -10.29
C ASN A 84 13.42 -9.74 -10.19
N MET A 85 12.87 -9.18 -11.27
CA MET A 85 11.45 -8.84 -11.41
C MET A 85 10.70 -10.05 -11.97
N LYS A 86 10.35 -10.97 -11.08
CA LYS A 86 9.73 -12.25 -11.43
C LYS A 86 8.31 -12.05 -11.94
N THR A 87 7.79 -13.05 -12.66
CA THR A 87 6.43 -13.02 -13.20
C THR A 87 5.65 -14.29 -12.91
N MET A 88 4.33 -14.16 -12.83
CA MET A 88 3.39 -15.28 -12.75
C MET A 88 2.23 -15.06 -13.71
N ARG A 89 1.71 -16.15 -14.28
CA ARG A 89 0.55 -16.09 -15.19
C ARG A 89 -0.75 -16.08 -14.39
N ILE A 90 -1.60 -15.08 -14.64
CA ILE A 90 -2.91 -14.92 -13.98
C ILE A 90 -3.97 -14.81 -15.06
N ALA A 91 -5.02 -15.62 -14.94
CA ALA A 91 -6.22 -15.46 -15.76
C ALA A 91 -7.02 -14.24 -15.28
N GLU A 92 -7.34 -13.33 -16.20
CA GLU A 92 -8.18 -12.16 -15.99
C GLU A 92 -9.68 -12.49 -16.17
N LYS A 93 -10.55 -11.52 -15.93
CA LYS A 93 -12.02 -11.74 -15.93
C LYS A 93 -12.59 -11.99 -17.32
N ASP A 94 -11.92 -11.49 -18.35
CA ASP A 94 -12.24 -11.71 -19.78
C ASP A 94 -11.70 -13.05 -20.31
N GLY A 95 -10.91 -13.77 -19.50
CA GLY A 95 -10.32 -15.05 -19.85
C GLY A 95 -8.89 -14.96 -20.37
N ASP A 96 -8.36 -13.76 -20.59
CA ASP A 96 -6.98 -13.57 -21.02
C ASP A 96 -6.01 -13.97 -19.90
N ILE A 97 -4.83 -14.48 -20.27
CA ILE A 97 -3.81 -14.91 -19.32
C ILE A 97 -2.60 -13.99 -19.43
N GLU A 98 -2.42 -13.16 -18.42
CA GLU A 98 -1.41 -12.11 -18.38
C GLU A 98 -0.29 -12.41 -17.39
N SER A 99 0.90 -11.86 -17.65
CA SER A 99 2.09 -12.04 -16.80
C SER A 99 2.20 -10.93 -15.77
N TYR A 100 1.87 -11.19 -14.51
CA TYR A 100 1.94 -10.23 -13.42
C TYR A 100 3.29 -10.26 -12.71
N PHE A 101 3.80 -9.09 -12.31
CA PHE A 101 5.05 -8.99 -11.56
C PHE A 101 4.91 -9.44 -10.11
N TYR A 102 5.98 -10.03 -9.57
CA TYR A 102 6.24 -10.12 -8.14
C TYR A 102 7.75 -10.05 -7.88
N ILE A 103 8.12 -9.83 -6.63
CA ILE A 103 9.51 -9.89 -6.16
C ILE A 103 9.56 -10.74 -4.91
N ASP A 104 10.71 -11.32 -4.58
CA ASP A 104 10.89 -12.09 -3.35
C ASP A 104 12.07 -11.64 -2.48
N ASP A 105 12.89 -10.72 -2.99
CA ASP A 105 14.08 -10.25 -2.30
C ASP A 105 14.40 -8.77 -2.57
N ARG A 106 15.50 -8.30 -1.96
CA ARG A 106 16.02 -6.94 -2.12
C ARG A 106 16.47 -6.66 -3.55
N ALA A 107 16.97 -7.64 -4.29
CA ALA A 107 17.39 -7.44 -5.67
C ALA A 107 16.20 -7.11 -6.58
N GLY A 108 15.02 -7.69 -6.32
CA GLY A 108 13.78 -7.33 -7.00
C GLY A 108 13.37 -5.87 -6.81
N LEU A 109 13.48 -5.31 -5.59
CA LEU A 109 13.24 -3.88 -5.34
C LEU A 109 14.19 -2.98 -6.13
N ILE A 110 15.47 -3.34 -6.16
CA ILE A 110 16.50 -2.59 -6.88
C ILE A 110 16.29 -2.69 -8.40
N ALA A 111 15.95 -3.87 -8.91
CA ALA A 111 15.64 -4.10 -10.31
C ALA A 111 14.41 -3.31 -10.77
N GLY A 112 13.34 -3.25 -9.98
CA GLY A 112 12.21 -2.38 -10.28
C GLY A 112 12.60 -0.90 -10.31
N THR A 113 13.48 -0.47 -9.39
CA THR A 113 14.00 0.90 -9.39
C THR A 113 14.83 1.21 -10.64
N GLN A 114 15.67 0.27 -11.08
CA GLN A 114 16.36 0.34 -12.38
C GLN A 114 15.36 0.52 -13.53
N MET A 115 14.20 -0.13 -13.44
CA MET A 115 13.09 -0.01 -14.39
C MET A 115 12.18 1.21 -14.15
N ASN A 116 12.62 2.16 -13.33
CA ASN A 116 11.97 3.45 -13.04
C ASN A 116 10.64 3.33 -12.26
N VAL A 117 10.48 2.27 -11.47
CA VAL A 117 9.35 2.14 -10.54
C VAL A 117 9.51 3.16 -9.41
N LEU A 118 8.51 4.02 -9.25
CA LEU A 118 8.43 4.97 -8.13
C LEU A 118 7.38 4.57 -7.09
N GLU A 119 6.32 3.87 -7.50
CA GLU A 119 5.34 3.33 -6.56
C GLU A 119 5.12 1.83 -6.76
N TRP A 120 5.08 1.12 -5.64
CA TRP A 120 4.76 -0.30 -5.56
C TRP A 120 3.36 -0.47 -4.99
N HIS A 121 2.48 -1.11 -5.75
CA HIS A 121 1.12 -1.41 -5.31
C HIS A 121 0.91 -2.92 -5.27
N LEU A 122 0.47 -3.43 -4.13
CA LEU A 122 0.31 -4.86 -3.89
C LEU A 122 -1.13 -5.31 -4.00
N TRP A 123 -1.32 -6.52 -4.51
CA TRP A 123 -2.54 -7.28 -4.30
C TRP A 123 -2.68 -7.69 -2.82
N GLY A 124 -3.92 -7.86 -2.36
CA GLY A 124 -4.20 -8.36 -1.01
C GLY A 124 -3.87 -9.85 -0.79
N SER A 125 -3.69 -10.63 -1.86
CA SER A 125 -3.25 -12.03 -1.83
C SER A 125 -1.77 -12.21 -2.16
N ARG A 126 -1.26 -13.44 -1.98
CA ARG A 126 0.10 -13.85 -2.37
C ARG A 126 0.07 -14.79 -3.57
N ILE A 127 1.22 -14.98 -4.20
CA ILE A 127 1.37 -15.86 -5.38
C ILE A 127 1.05 -17.34 -5.08
N GLY A 128 1.08 -17.77 -3.81
CA GLY A 128 0.79 -19.14 -3.41
C GLY A 128 -0.71 -19.51 -3.50
N ASP A 129 -1.60 -18.54 -3.30
CA ASP A 129 -3.04 -18.67 -3.54
C ASP A 129 -3.60 -17.27 -3.79
N ILE A 130 -3.71 -16.89 -5.07
CA ILE A 130 -4.13 -15.55 -5.45
C ILE A 130 -5.62 -15.30 -5.19
N GLU A 131 -6.41 -16.34 -4.98
CA GLU A 131 -7.86 -16.25 -4.83
C GLU A 131 -8.28 -15.99 -3.37
N LYS A 132 -7.36 -16.21 -2.42
CA LYS A 132 -7.59 -16.01 -0.99
C LYS A 132 -6.71 -14.86 -0.46
N PRO A 133 -7.27 -13.65 -0.27
CA PRO A 133 -6.53 -12.55 0.32
C PRO A 133 -6.06 -12.84 1.74
N GLU A 134 -4.89 -12.29 2.09
CA GLU A 134 -4.33 -12.33 3.44
C GLU A 134 -4.39 -10.98 4.16
N ARG A 135 -5.16 -10.03 3.61
CA ARG A 135 -5.41 -8.72 4.21
C ARG A 135 -6.62 -8.04 3.60
N VAL A 136 -7.26 -7.20 4.40
CA VAL A 136 -8.20 -6.18 3.94
C VAL A 136 -7.63 -4.79 4.15
N VAL A 137 -8.03 -3.86 3.30
CA VAL A 137 -7.62 -2.46 3.31
C VAL A 137 -8.86 -1.58 3.21
N PHE A 138 -9.03 -0.69 4.19
CA PHE A 138 -9.94 0.44 4.10
C PHE A 138 -9.10 1.68 3.82
N ASP A 139 -9.29 2.27 2.65
CA ASP A 139 -8.59 3.49 2.24
C ASP A 139 -9.51 4.69 2.51
N ILE A 140 -9.04 5.60 3.37
CA ILE A 140 -9.76 6.82 3.77
C ILE A 140 -9.07 7.99 3.08
N ASP A 141 -9.65 8.46 1.98
CA ASP A 141 -9.17 9.61 1.21
C ASP A 141 -10.15 10.79 1.35
N PRO A 142 -9.68 11.99 1.72
CA PRO A 142 -10.54 13.18 1.74
C PRO A 142 -10.95 13.63 0.33
N ASP A 143 -12.20 14.08 0.20
CA ASP A 143 -12.59 14.95 -0.93
C ASP A 143 -11.79 16.27 -0.92
N GLU A 144 -11.77 16.99 -2.04
CA GLU A 144 -11.04 18.25 -2.14
C GLU A 144 -11.52 19.26 -1.08
N GLY A 145 -10.57 19.75 -0.26
CA GLY A 145 -10.83 20.74 0.79
C GLY A 145 -11.19 20.17 2.16
N LEU A 146 -11.29 18.85 2.34
CA LEU A 146 -11.48 18.27 3.68
C LEU A 146 -10.19 18.26 4.50
N ASP A 147 -10.32 18.64 5.78
CA ASP A 147 -9.23 18.64 6.75
C ASP A 147 -8.74 17.21 7.04
N PHE A 148 -7.43 17.01 7.00
CA PHE A 148 -6.76 15.77 7.35
C PHE A 148 -7.08 15.30 8.78
N ALA A 149 -7.36 16.21 9.71
CA ALA A 149 -7.80 15.83 11.05
C ALA A 149 -9.07 14.94 11.01
N LYS A 150 -10.00 15.19 10.07
CA LYS A 150 -11.19 14.36 9.88
C LYS A 150 -10.83 12.97 9.35
N VAL A 151 -9.88 12.88 8.43
CA VAL A 151 -9.35 11.62 7.88
C VAL A 151 -8.72 10.79 9.00
N ARG A 152 -7.91 11.42 9.87
CA ARG A 152 -7.32 10.78 11.03
C ARG A 152 -8.36 10.26 12.00
N THR A 153 -9.36 11.07 12.37
CA THR A 153 -10.45 10.62 13.24
C THR A 153 -11.22 9.45 12.63
N ALA A 154 -11.52 9.50 11.33
CA ALA A 154 -12.16 8.40 10.63
C ALA A 154 -11.37 7.09 10.65
N ALA A 155 -10.04 7.15 10.44
CA ALA A 155 -9.19 5.98 10.51
C ALA A 155 -9.18 5.36 11.92
N LEU A 156 -9.19 6.19 12.97
CA LEU A 156 -9.31 5.73 14.36
C LEU A 156 -10.66 5.06 14.63
N ASP A 157 -11.76 5.64 14.13
CA ASP A 157 -13.10 5.08 14.26
C ASP A 157 -13.22 3.73 13.56
N ILE A 158 -12.66 3.61 12.35
CA ILE A 158 -12.61 2.34 11.59
C ILE A 158 -11.80 1.29 12.35
N GLY A 159 -10.63 1.65 12.88
CA GLY A 159 -9.80 0.74 13.68
C GLY A 159 -10.54 0.22 14.91
N LYS A 160 -11.24 1.10 15.62
CA LYS A 160 -12.07 0.74 16.78
C LYS A 160 -13.23 -0.16 16.40
N GLU A 161 -13.91 0.12 15.28
CA GLU A 161 -15.02 -0.70 14.81
C GLU A 161 -14.55 -2.11 14.38
N LEU A 162 -13.42 -2.21 13.67
CA LEU A 162 -12.81 -3.50 13.35
C LEU A 162 -12.47 -4.30 14.62
N GLY A 163 -11.89 -3.64 15.63
CA GLY A 163 -11.62 -4.24 16.93
C GLY A 163 -12.88 -4.74 17.63
N ALA A 164 -13.99 -3.98 17.58
CA ALA A 164 -15.28 -4.40 18.12
C ALA A 164 -15.86 -5.63 17.40
N TRP A 165 -15.46 -5.86 16.14
CA TRP A 165 -15.83 -7.04 15.35
C TRP A 165 -14.83 -8.19 15.53
N GLY A 166 -13.80 -8.03 16.37
CA GLY A 166 -12.78 -9.03 16.62
C GLY A 166 -11.70 -9.10 15.54
N LEU A 167 -11.51 -8.04 14.76
CA LEU A 167 -10.41 -7.92 13.79
C LEU A 167 -9.38 -6.91 14.28
N GLU A 168 -8.18 -7.40 14.57
CA GLU A 168 -7.03 -6.54 14.81
C GLU A 168 -6.62 -5.85 13.50
N SER A 169 -6.31 -4.55 13.60
CA SER A 169 -5.99 -3.73 12.44
C SER A 169 -4.89 -2.73 12.75
N TYR A 170 -4.24 -2.26 11.68
CA TYR A 170 -3.00 -1.51 11.72
C TYR A 170 -3.08 -0.31 10.78
N PRO A 171 -2.72 0.90 11.24
CA PRO A 171 -2.80 2.09 10.42
C PRO A 171 -1.51 2.37 9.64
N MET A 172 -1.65 3.05 8.52
CA MET A 172 -0.56 3.59 7.73
C MET A 172 -1.00 4.87 7.03
N ILE A 173 -0.18 5.92 7.08
CA ILE A 173 -0.36 7.07 6.19
C ILE A 173 0.10 6.70 4.77
N THR A 174 -0.60 7.18 3.76
CA THR A 174 -0.40 6.70 2.37
C THR A 174 0.72 7.39 1.61
N GLY A 175 1.35 8.42 2.17
CA GLY A 175 2.19 9.37 1.43
C GLY A 175 1.39 10.30 0.50
N GLY A 176 0.06 10.12 0.41
CA GLY A 176 -0.85 10.93 -0.38
C GLY A 176 -1.62 11.90 0.51
N LYS A 177 -2.96 11.84 0.42
CA LYS A 177 -3.88 12.62 1.25
C LYS A 177 -4.58 11.79 2.33
N GLY A 178 -4.59 10.46 2.17
CA GLY A 178 -5.36 9.53 2.99
C GLY A 178 -4.56 8.67 3.96
N ILE A 179 -5.30 7.86 4.71
CA ILE A 179 -4.81 6.83 5.64
C ILE A 179 -5.39 5.48 5.21
N HIS A 180 -4.59 4.44 5.26
CA HIS A 180 -5.04 3.06 5.18
C HIS A 180 -5.21 2.48 6.58
N VAL A 181 -6.33 1.79 6.81
CA VAL A 181 -6.51 0.87 7.95
C VAL A 181 -6.54 -0.55 7.40
N ILE A 182 -5.63 -1.40 7.90
CA ILE A 182 -5.33 -2.70 7.30
C ILE A 182 -5.49 -3.78 8.36
N ALA A 183 -6.30 -4.81 8.08
CA ALA A 183 -6.39 -5.99 8.94
C ALA A 183 -5.78 -7.20 8.20
N PRO A 184 -4.74 -7.86 8.73
CA PRO A 184 -4.22 -9.11 8.16
C PRO A 184 -5.25 -10.23 8.33
N LEU A 185 -5.26 -11.20 7.42
CA LEU A 185 -6.16 -12.36 7.45
C LEU A 185 -5.35 -13.63 7.15
N LEU A 186 -5.80 -14.76 7.70
CA LEU A 186 -5.43 -16.06 7.18
C LEU A 186 -6.07 -16.23 5.79
N PRO A 187 -5.36 -16.81 4.79
CA PRO A 187 -5.87 -16.99 3.43
C PRO A 187 -6.84 -18.18 3.38
N THR A 188 -7.99 -18.07 4.05
CA THR A 188 -9.01 -19.13 4.15
C THR A 188 -10.31 -18.80 3.39
N THR A 189 -10.48 -17.54 2.99
CA THR A 189 -11.73 -17.02 2.43
C THR A 189 -11.46 -16.38 1.08
N GLU A 190 -12.32 -16.62 0.09
CA GLU A 190 -12.14 -16.09 -1.26
C GLU A 190 -12.59 -14.63 -1.40
N TRP A 191 -12.07 -13.96 -2.44
CA TRP A 191 -12.35 -12.54 -2.72
C TRP A 191 -13.81 -12.09 -2.65
N PRO A 192 -14.80 -12.80 -3.23
CA PRO A 192 -16.19 -12.32 -3.21
C PRO A 192 -16.74 -12.17 -1.79
N GLU A 193 -16.42 -13.10 -0.90
CA GLU A 193 -16.86 -13.06 0.49
C GLU A 193 -16.10 -11.96 1.26
N VAL A 194 -14.78 -11.86 1.10
CA VAL A 194 -13.99 -10.79 1.73
C VAL A 194 -14.46 -9.39 1.29
N LYS A 195 -14.72 -9.22 -0.02
CA LYS A 195 -15.27 -7.97 -0.57
C LYS A 195 -16.65 -7.66 0.02
N GLY A 196 -17.52 -8.67 0.11
CA GLY A 196 -18.84 -8.54 0.70
C GLY A 196 -18.78 -8.06 2.14
N PHE A 197 -17.89 -8.65 2.95
CA PHE A 197 -17.66 -8.25 4.32
C PHE A 197 -17.21 -6.79 4.42
N CYS A 198 -16.18 -6.39 3.66
CA CYS A 198 -15.67 -5.01 3.69
C CYS A 198 -16.72 -3.99 3.22
N LYS A 199 -17.52 -4.35 2.21
CA LYS A 199 -18.63 -3.51 1.75
C LYS A 199 -19.64 -3.29 2.86
N THR A 200 -20.05 -4.34 3.57
CA THR A 200 -21.07 -4.21 4.61
C THR A 200 -20.54 -3.47 5.84
N PHE A 201 -19.27 -3.68 6.20
CA PHE A 201 -18.60 -2.88 7.21
C PHE A 201 -18.65 -1.38 6.85
N ALA A 202 -18.24 -1.02 5.63
CA ALA A 202 -18.26 0.37 5.19
C ALA A 202 -19.68 0.96 5.15
N GLN A 203 -20.67 0.18 4.71
CA GLN A 203 -22.07 0.61 4.66
C GLN A 203 -22.63 0.87 6.06
N ARG A 204 -22.36 0.00 7.04
CA ARG A 204 -22.83 0.20 8.41
C ARG A 204 -22.27 1.45 9.06
N LEU A 205 -20.98 1.74 8.84
CA LEU A 205 -20.38 2.96 9.36
C LEU A 205 -21.00 4.20 8.67
N ALA A 206 -21.30 4.11 7.37
CA ALA A 206 -22.02 5.15 6.64
C ALA A 206 -23.49 5.32 7.10
N ASP A 207 -24.19 4.24 7.48
CA ASP A 207 -25.56 4.31 7.96
C ASP A 207 -25.65 4.86 9.39
N ARG A 208 -24.67 4.54 10.23
CA ARG A 208 -24.58 5.05 11.61
C ARG A 208 -24.21 6.53 11.67
N GLU A 209 -23.34 6.98 10.76
CA GLU A 209 -22.83 8.35 10.74
C GLU A 209 -22.91 8.96 9.32
N PRO A 210 -24.13 9.10 8.77
CA PRO A 210 -24.35 9.47 7.37
C PRO A 210 -23.89 10.89 7.04
N GLU A 211 -23.74 11.76 8.04
CA GLU A 211 -23.20 13.12 7.86
C GLU A 211 -21.68 13.13 7.68
N ARG A 212 -20.98 12.08 8.14
CA ARG A 212 -19.51 11.98 8.09
C ARG A 212 -19.02 11.05 7.01
N PHE A 213 -19.72 9.94 6.76
CA PHE A 213 -19.24 8.86 5.90
C PHE A 213 -20.13 8.58 4.71
N THR A 214 -19.53 7.97 3.69
CA THR A 214 -20.25 7.37 2.57
C THR A 214 -19.54 6.11 2.10
N ALA A 215 -20.32 5.08 1.76
CA ALA A 215 -19.84 3.86 1.12
C ALA A 215 -20.16 3.84 -0.40
N THR A 216 -20.64 4.95 -0.96
CA THR A 216 -21.03 5.05 -2.37
C THR A 216 -19.92 5.63 -3.24
N MET A 217 -19.76 5.06 -4.45
CA MET A 217 -18.75 5.52 -5.41
C MET A 217 -19.02 6.89 -6.04
N SER A 218 -20.29 7.32 -6.10
CA SER A 218 -20.68 8.56 -6.76
C SER A 218 -20.01 9.77 -6.10
N LYS A 219 -19.13 10.46 -6.83
CA LYS A 219 -18.45 11.70 -6.38
C LYS A 219 -19.46 12.76 -5.92
N ALA A 220 -20.60 12.89 -6.60
CA ALA A 220 -21.66 13.81 -6.20
C ALA A 220 -22.22 13.52 -4.79
N LYS A 221 -22.23 12.25 -4.37
CA LYS A 221 -22.65 11.84 -3.03
C LYS A 221 -21.52 11.89 -1.98
N ARG A 222 -20.32 12.30 -2.35
CA ARG A 222 -19.15 12.42 -1.47
C ARG A 222 -18.91 13.84 -0.97
N ALA A 223 -19.55 14.85 -1.55
CA ALA A 223 -19.34 16.25 -1.17
C ALA A 223 -19.51 16.44 0.35
N GLY A 224 -18.43 16.85 1.02
CA GLY A 224 -18.38 17.09 2.47
C GLY A 224 -18.26 15.85 3.36
N LYS A 225 -18.21 14.63 2.78
CA LYS A 225 -18.14 13.35 3.50
C LYS A 225 -16.83 12.60 3.19
N LEU A 226 -16.46 11.68 4.07
CA LEU A 226 -15.34 10.78 3.88
C LEU A 226 -15.82 9.49 3.21
N PHE A 227 -15.23 9.16 2.06
CA PHE A 227 -15.50 7.87 1.41
C PHE A 227 -14.66 6.79 2.09
N ILE A 228 -15.32 5.74 2.58
CA ILE A 228 -14.66 4.55 3.10
C ILE A 228 -14.42 3.61 1.92
N ASP A 229 -13.23 3.71 1.30
CA ASP A 229 -12.91 2.92 0.12
C ASP A 229 -12.58 1.47 0.48
N TYR A 230 -13.59 0.61 0.36
CA TYR A 230 -13.45 -0.84 0.48
C TYR A 230 -13.09 -1.53 -0.85
N LEU A 231 -12.99 -0.80 -1.97
CA LEU A 231 -12.79 -1.38 -3.30
C LEU A 231 -11.35 -1.88 -3.51
N ARG A 232 -10.46 -1.61 -2.57
CA ARG A 232 -9.13 -2.23 -2.50
C ARG A 232 -9.17 -3.73 -2.20
N ASN A 233 -10.35 -4.26 -1.85
CA ASN A 233 -10.58 -5.64 -1.41
C ASN A 233 -11.26 -6.50 -2.49
N GLU A 234 -10.79 -6.41 -3.73
CA GLU A 234 -11.26 -7.27 -4.81
C GLU A 234 -10.08 -7.89 -5.57
N ARG A 235 -10.33 -9.03 -6.20
CA ARG A 235 -9.36 -9.68 -7.07
C ARG A 235 -8.86 -8.70 -8.14
N GLY A 236 -7.56 -8.50 -8.22
CA GLY A 236 -6.95 -7.56 -9.16
C GLY A 236 -6.75 -6.14 -8.63
N ALA A 237 -7.40 -5.76 -7.53
CA ALA A 237 -7.20 -4.45 -6.93
C ALA A 237 -5.91 -4.39 -6.12
N THR A 238 -5.33 -3.19 -6.07
CA THR A 238 -4.08 -2.94 -5.38
C THR A 238 -4.15 -1.74 -4.44
N ALA A 239 -3.29 -1.77 -3.43
CA ALA A 239 -3.06 -0.67 -2.50
C ALA A 239 -1.56 -0.36 -2.44
N ILE A 240 -1.20 0.90 -2.16
CA ILE A 240 0.21 1.30 -2.01
C ILE A 240 0.90 0.45 -0.94
N ALA A 241 2.13 0.00 -1.24
CA ALA A 241 2.93 -0.78 -0.31
C ALA A 241 3.44 0.08 0.84
N PRO A 242 3.43 -0.43 2.09
CA PRO A 242 4.28 0.10 3.14
C PRO A 242 5.70 0.31 2.65
N TRP A 243 6.28 1.44 2.99
CA TRP A 243 7.60 1.91 2.59
C TRP A 243 7.76 2.24 1.10
N SER A 244 6.69 2.18 0.29
CA SER A 244 6.74 2.72 -1.06
C SER A 244 6.71 4.25 -1.00
N PRO A 245 7.61 4.94 -1.72
CA PRO A 245 7.45 6.34 -2.06
C PRO A 245 6.20 6.54 -2.92
N ARG A 246 5.78 7.80 -3.03
CA ARG A 246 4.76 8.28 -3.96
C ARG A 246 5.41 9.07 -5.07
N ALA A 247 4.88 9.00 -6.28
CA ALA A 247 5.25 9.87 -7.39
C ALA A 247 4.62 11.26 -7.20
N ARG A 248 5.02 11.95 -6.13
CA ARG A 248 4.57 13.29 -5.75
C ARG A 248 5.76 14.18 -5.36
N PRO A 249 5.63 15.52 -5.42
CA PRO A 249 6.64 16.42 -4.87
C PRO A 249 6.93 16.09 -3.41
N GLY A 250 8.20 16.04 -3.03
CA GLY A 250 8.63 15.68 -1.67
C GLY A 250 9.01 14.21 -1.50
N ALA A 251 8.80 13.38 -2.53
CA ALA A 251 8.95 11.92 -2.48
C ALA A 251 8.31 11.31 -1.20
N PRO A 252 7.05 11.68 -0.85
CA PRO A 252 6.47 11.25 0.41
C PRO A 252 6.27 9.74 0.41
N VAL A 253 6.43 9.13 1.58
CA VAL A 253 6.43 7.68 1.75
C VAL A 253 5.15 7.20 2.44
N ALA A 254 4.64 6.05 2.02
CA ALA A 254 3.62 5.33 2.76
C ALA A 254 4.24 4.67 4.00
N VAL A 255 3.95 5.14 5.20
CA VAL A 255 4.66 4.75 6.43
C VAL A 255 3.70 4.09 7.43
N PRO A 256 3.94 2.81 7.80
CA PRO A 256 3.27 2.15 8.93
C PRO A 256 3.37 2.95 10.22
N LEU A 257 2.29 2.98 11.00
CA LEU A 257 2.21 3.67 12.29
C LEU A 257 1.60 2.78 13.35
N THR A 258 1.89 3.07 14.61
CA THR A 258 1.06 2.64 15.74
C THR A 258 -0.21 3.51 15.81
N TRP A 259 -1.24 3.03 16.51
CA TRP A 259 -2.44 3.83 16.79
C TRP A 259 -2.11 5.11 17.58
N ASP A 260 -1.20 5.04 18.55
CA ASP A 260 -0.73 6.21 19.32
C ASP A 260 0.00 7.26 18.48
N GLU A 261 0.79 6.82 17.48
CA GLU A 261 1.42 7.72 16.53
C GLU A 261 0.39 8.35 15.59
N LEU A 262 -0.61 7.57 15.15
CA LEU A 262 -1.66 8.07 14.28
C LEU A 262 -2.38 9.27 14.90
N HIS A 263 -2.67 9.24 16.21
CA HIS A 263 -3.29 10.36 16.94
C HIS A 263 -2.53 11.69 16.79
N LYS A 264 -1.21 11.64 16.58
CA LYS A 264 -0.32 12.82 16.55
C LYS A 264 0.10 13.22 15.14
N VAL A 265 -0.19 12.39 14.15
CA VAL A 265 0.17 12.62 12.75
C VAL A 265 -0.53 13.86 12.20
N LYS A 266 0.21 14.70 11.48
CA LYS A 266 -0.27 16.02 11.01
C LYS A 266 -0.69 16.03 9.55
N SER A 267 -0.11 15.16 8.74
CA SER A 267 -0.52 14.95 7.34
C SER A 267 -0.22 13.53 6.88
N ALA A 268 -0.90 13.10 5.82
CA ALA A 268 -0.69 11.80 5.18
C ALA A 268 0.65 11.67 4.43
N ASN A 269 1.36 12.77 4.21
CA ASN A 269 2.58 12.85 3.41
C ASN A 269 3.77 13.42 4.20
N GLN A 270 3.76 13.29 5.53
CA GLN A 270 4.74 13.97 6.39
C GLN A 270 6.15 13.36 6.40
N PHE A 271 6.35 12.16 5.82
CA PHE A 271 7.67 11.49 5.79
C PHE A 271 8.22 11.51 4.37
N GLY A 272 9.42 12.09 4.20
CA GLY A 272 10.25 11.86 3.02
C GLY A 272 11.10 10.60 3.14
N LEU A 273 11.95 10.33 2.13
CA LEU A 273 12.83 9.15 2.11
C LEU A 273 13.75 9.08 3.34
N ALA A 274 14.40 10.20 3.71
CA ALA A 274 15.30 10.24 4.86
C ALA A 274 14.58 9.95 6.19
N ASP A 275 13.40 10.53 6.41
CA ASP A 275 12.61 10.28 7.62
C ASP A 275 12.14 8.83 7.68
N ALA A 276 11.75 8.26 6.53
CA ALA A 276 11.34 6.87 6.42
C ALA A 276 12.50 5.90 6.70
N ILE A 277 13.74 6.20 6.29
CA ILE A 277 14.92 5.41 6.67
C ILE A 277 15.11 5.42 8.19
N VAL A 278 15.03 6.60 8.82
CA VAL A 278 15.12 6.73 10.28
C VAL A 278 13.98 5.99 10.98
N ARG A 279 12.78 5.94 10.38
CA ARG A 279 11.66 5.17 10.93
C ARG A 279 11.88 3.67 10.79
N ALA A 280 12.42 3.21 9.67
CA ALA A 280 12.65 1.79 9.38
C ALA A 280 13.75 1.17 10.25
N SER A 281 14.70 1.97 10.74
CA SER A 281 15.72 1.52 11.69
C SER A 281 15.21 1.34 13.13
N LYS A 282 13.96 1.76 13.41
CA LYS A 282 13.28 1.56 14.70
C LYS A 282 12.41 0.29 14.64
N PRO A 283 11.94 -0.21 15.80
CA PRO A 283 10.99 -1.33 15.81
C PRO A 283 9.79 -1.09 14.90
N ASN A 284 9.38 -2.14 14.20
CA ASN A 284 8.24 -2.10 13.30
C ASN A 284 6.97 -1.71 14.09
N PRO A 285 6.24 -0.64 13.71
CA PRO A 285 5.01 -0.26 14.39
C PRO A 285 3.91 -1.33 14.30
N TRP A 286 3.94 -2.17 13.28
CA TRP A 286 3.03 -3.29 13.08
C TRP A 286 3.59 -4.57 13.74
N ARG A 287 3.89 -4.50 15.05
CA ARG A 287 4.63 -5.54 15.79
C ARG A 287 4.06 -6.95 15.62
N ASP A 288 2.73 -7.06 15.71
CA ASP A 288 2.05 -8.35 15.73
C ASP A 288 1.43 -8.74 14.38
N TYR A 289 1.53 -7.88 13.36
CA TYR A 289 0.84 -8.04 12.07
C TYR A 289 1.10 -9.39 11.40
N PHE A 290 2.35 -9.86 11.41
CA PHE A 290 2.72 -11.14 10.78
C PHE A 290 2.42 -12.36 11.65
N SER A 291 2.15 -12.16 12.94
CA SER A 291 1.75 -13.21 13.88
C SER A 291 0.24 -13.25 14.15
N THR A 292 -0.52 -12.23 13.72
CA THR A 292 -1.98 -12.18 13.89
C THR A 292 -2.63 -13.33 13.13
N THR A 293 -3.28 -14.23 13.86
CA THR A 293 -4.07 -15.33 13.29
C THR A 293 -5.55 -15.01 13.40
N GLN A 294 -6.14 -14.44 12.35
CA GLN A 294 -7.56 -14.10 12.31
C GLN A 294 -8.17 -14.35 10.92
N SER A 295 -9.47 -14.55 10.86
CA SER A 295 -10.23 -14.76 9.62
C SER A 295 -11.59 -14.09 9.73
N ILE A 296 -12.22 -13.79 8.59
CA ILE A 296 -13.63 -13.37 8.58
C ILE A 296 -14.47 -14.59 8.95
N THR A 297 -15.23 -14.50 10.05
CA THR A 297 -16.01 -15.62 10.58
C THR A 297 -17.49 -15.50 10.22
N LYS A 298 -18.21 -16.63 10.23
CA LYS A 298 -19.68 -16.62 10.12
C LYS A 298 -20.34 -15.80 11.23
N ALA A 299 -19.78 -15.76 12.43
CA ALA A 299 -20.32 -14.95 13.54
C ALA A 299 -20.21 -13.44 13.23
N MET A 300 -19.12 -13.00 12.60
CA MET A 300 -18.99 -11.63 12.13
C MET A 300 -20.07 -11.31 11.07
N TRP A 301 -20.38 -12.25 10.18
CA TRP A 301 -21.52 -12.14 9.26
C TRP A 301 -22.89 -12.14 9.95
N SER A 302 -23.11 -12.96 10.98
CA SER A 302 -24.38 -12.96 11.71
C SER A 302 -24.57 -11.68 12.53
N ALA A 303 -23.48 -11.10 13.06
CA ALA A 303 -23.51 -9.77 13.67
C ALA A 303 -23.81 -8.67 12.64
N VAL A 304 -23.54 -8.92 11.36
CA VAL A 304 -23.91 -8.08 10.21
C VAL A 304 -25.41 -8.11 9.89
N ASP A 305 -26.10 -9.19 10.23
CA ASP A 305 -27.55 -9.41 9.97
C ASP A 305 -28.45 -9.20 11.21
N GLY A 306 -28.01 -8.46 12.24
CA GLY A 306 -28.80 -8.14 13.45
C GLY A 306 -30.25 -7.71 13.16
N PRO A 307 -31.19 -8.00 14.07
CA PRO A 307 -32.61 -8.25 13.74
C PRO A 307 -33.21 -7.13 12.91
N LYS A 308 -33.88 -7.50 11.81
CA LYS A 308 -34.80 -6.61 11.10
C LYS A 308 -35.91 -6.23 12.08
N THR A 309 -35.76 -5.07 12.74
CA THR A 309 -36.87 -4.37 13.39
C THR A 309 -37.58 -3.50 12.37
#